data_AF-A0A3R7CVF5-F1
#
_entry.id   AF-A0A3R7CVF5-F1
#
_cell.length_a   1.000
_cell.length_b   1.000
_cell.length_c   1.000
_cell.angle_alpha   90.00
_cell.angle_beta   90.00
_cell.angle_gamma   90.00
#
_symmetry.space_group_name_H-M   'P 1'
#
loop_
_entity.id
_entity.type
_entity.pdbx_description
1 polymer ?
#
loop_
_entity_poly.entity_id
_entity_poly.type
_entity_poly.pdbx_seq_one_letter_code
_entity_poly.pdbx_strand_id
1 'polypeptide(L)'
;MSREIFLRMKNYAMYSIAMTVRIVCTFGLLTVCYNWYFPTILVVVLAILNDGTILTISKDNVTASRTPDSWKLKSVFISSICFGLWLTLSTIVLFALTYQTNAFQGFIGAENLCVNCIKSHCNEYFTDVVRTCALTSNSSGCGELDGSVMKNSDYVALGKARQLDIQGYWKAYEAEYKKSQADLFEHLQVNHINNFTNLEPEAAATYEQFVYQYTLGQSGTPFQGKPYLVNTSAAIGDGVAFVGRDYLPLTNGVGFCDYVWGYSNFNSTWSKGFKLIGPGVQKKDGILRGLIYTQVSVSGQALIFVTRTAGINTWFFAEKPCNLLLIAFVIAQVAASVIGAVGFNGYPSDRVAVIGCGWGYLVLAWLWSILWHFPLDLIKFTVNYILNNGSYTQTAFTSRINAGHPSMAHSKVSSVARSIRASRTVG
;
A
#
# COMPACT_ATOMS: atom_id res chain seq x y z
N MET A 1 2.15 -10.06 41.51
CA MET A 1 3.00 -8.88 41.22
C MET A 1 4.24 -9.15 40.35
N SER A 2 5.37 -9.72 40.84
CA SER A 2 6.60 -9.86 40.02
C SER A 2 6.38 -10.60 38.68
N ARG A 3 5.58 -11.67 38.70
CA ARG A 3 5.24 -12.47 37.51
C ARG A 3 4.35 -11.75 36.52
N GLU A 4 3.47 -10.87 36.99
CA GLU A 4 2.62 -10.03 36.14
C GLU A 4 3.46 -8.98 35.41
N ILE A 5 4.38 -8.33 36.12
CA ILE A 5 5.32 -7.36 35.53
C ILE A 5 6.14 -8.04 34.43
N PHE A 6 6.67 -9.22 34.72
CA PHE A 6 7.44 -10.00 33.75
C PHE A 6 6.63 -10.37 32.50
N LEU A 7 5.37 -10.78 32.67
CA LEU A 7 4.51 -11.14 31.54
C LEU A 7 4.11 -9.90 30.71
N ARG A 8 3.87 -8.74 31.33
CA ARG A 8 3.70 -7.46 30.62
C ARG A 8 4.91 -7.12 29.77
N MET A 9 6.14 -7.29 30.29
CA MET A 9 7.37 -7.07 29.52
C MET A 9 7.49 -8.02 28.33
N LYS A 10 7.10 -9.29 28.48
CA LYS A 10 7.09 -10.28 27.39
C LYS A 10 6.07 -9.92 26.32
N ASN A 11 4.86 -9.51 26.71
CA ASN A 11 3.79 -9.11 25.80
C ASN A 11 4.17 -7.85 25.01
N TYR A 12 4.78 -6.86 25.68
CA TYR A 12 5.38 -5.70 25.05
C TYR A 12 6.44 -6.10 24.02
N ALA A 13 7.40 -6.94 24.40
CA ALA A 13 8.47 -7.37 23.51
C ALA A 13 7.93 -8.14 22.29
N MET A 14 6.97 -9.05 22.48
CA MET A 14 6.35 -9.79 21.39
C MET A 14 5.66 -8.86 20.38
N TYR A 15 4.92 -7.88 20.88
CA TYR A 15 4.24 -6.89 20.05
C TYR A 15 5.22 -6.03 19.25
N SER A 16 6.23 -5.45 19.92
CA SER A 16 7.22 -4.61 19.25
C SER A 16 7.98 -5.35 18.16
N ILE A 17 8.40 -6.59 18.42
CA ILE A 17 9.12 -7.42 17.43
C ILE A 17 8.19 -7.80 16.26
N ALA A 18 6.94 -8.16 16.54
CA ALA A 18 6.01 -8.53 15.48
C ALA A 18 5.67 -7.34 14.56
N MET A 19 5.50 -6.14 15.13
CA MET A 19 5.21 -4.93 14.35
C MET A 19 6.39 -4.49 13.50
N THR A 20 7.63 -4.61 13.99
CA THR A 20 8.83 -4.29 13.20
C THR A 20 8.99 -5.26 12.03
N VAL A 21 8.84 -6.57 12.27
CA VAL A 21 8.85 -7.59 11.21
C VAL A 21 7.78 -7.27 10.16
N ARG A 22 6.56 -6.96 10.61
CA ARG A 22 5.47 -6.60 9.71
C ARG A 22 5.81 -5.41 8.81
N ILE A 23 6.20 -4.28 9.39
CA ILE A 23 6.48 -3.04 8.64
C ILE A 23 7.61 -3.27 7.63
N VAL A 24 8.72 -3.88 8.06
CA VAL A 24 9.90 -4.10 7.22
C VAL A 24 9.60 -5.09 6.10
N CYS A 25 8.98 -6.24 6.41
CA CYS A 25 8.67 -7.24 5.40
C CYS A 25 7.61 -6.73 4.41
N THR A 26 6.54 -6.07 4.88
CA THR A 26 5.48 -5.57 4.00
C THR A 26 6.02 -4.51 3.02
N PHE A 27 6.64 -3.44 3.51
CA PHE A 27 7.10 -2.36 2.63
C PHE A 27 8.34 -2.74 1.82
N GLY A 28 9.21 -3.61 2.36
CA GLY A 28 10.33 -4.19 1.62
C GLY A 28 9.85 -5.03 0.43
N LEU A 29 8.88 -5.93 0.63
CA LEU A 29 8.32 -6.75 -0.45
C LEU A 29 7.58 -5.91 -1.50
N LEU A 30 6.78 -4.92 -1.10
CA LEU A 30 6.10 -4.04 -2.05
C LEU A 30 7.09 -3.23 -2.91
N THR A 31 8.19 -2.78 -2.33
CA THR A 31 9.23 -2.05 -3.07
C THR A 31 9.95 -2.97 -4.06
N VAL A 32 10.37 -4.17 -3.63
CA VAL A 32 11.16 -5.08 -4.46
C VAL A 32 10.34 -5.75 -5.56
N CYS A 33 9.13 -6.22 -5.24
CA CYS A 33 8.31 -7.00 -6.19
C CYS A 33 7.47 -6.11 -7.12
N TYR A 34 6.98 -4.96 -6.63
CA TYR A 34 6.04 -4.12 -7.35
C TYR A 34 6.58 -2.73 -7.71
N ASN A 35 7.83 -2.41 -7.36
CA ASN A 35 8.41 -1.06 -7.53
C ASN A 35 7.49 0.04 -6.94
N TRP A 36 6.76 -0.30 -5.87
CA TRP A 36 5.75 0.55 -5.27
C TRP A 36 6.25 1.07 -3.93
N TYR A 37 6.37 2.40 -3.84
CA TYR A 37 6.91 3.07 -2.67
C TYR A 37 5.79 3.54 -1.74
N PHE A 38 5.98 3.25 -0.44
CA PHE A 38 5.09 3.73 0.61
C PHE A 38 5.61 5.06 1.20
N PRO A 39 4.76 6.09 1.36
CA PRO A 39 5.18 7.40 1.87
C PRO A 39 5.75 7.34 3.28
N THR A 40 6.90 7.99 3.49
CA THR A 40 7.56 8.07 4.79
C THR A 40 6.70 8.76 5.85
N ILE A 41 5.93 9.78 5.46
CA ILE A 41 5.00 10.48 6.38
C ILE A 41 3.98 9.52 6.99
N LEU A 42 3.44 8.58 6.21
CA LEU A 42 2.51 7.58 6.71
C LEU A 42 3.19 6.57 7.64
N VAL A 43 4.45 6.21 7.38
CA VAL A 43 5.24 5.36 8.30
C VAL A 43 5.46 6.06 9.64
N VAL A 44 5.76 7.36 9.63
CA VAL A 44 5.92 8.15 10.85
C VAL A 44 4.61 8.21 11.64
N VAL A 45 3.48 8.46 10.97
CA VAL A 45 2.16 8.45 11.62
C VAL A 45 1.83 7.06 12.19
N LEU A 46 2.12 5.98 11.45
CA LEU A 46 1.95 4.61 11.95
C LEU A 46 2.77 4.38 13.23
N ALA A 47 4.03 4.82 13.25
CA ALA A 47 4.90 4.68 14.42
C ALA A 47 4.35 5.45 15.63
N ILE A 48 3.90 6.69 15.45
CA ILE A 48 3.35 7.52 16.54
C ILE A 48 2.08 6.88 17.13
N LEU A 49 1.14 6.45 16.28
CA LEU A 49 -0.10 5.82 16.76
C LEU A 49 0.18 4.48 17.45
N ASN A 50 1.10 3.70 16.90
CA ASN A 50 1.53 2.43 17.48
C ASN A 50 2.15 2.63 18.87
N ASP A 51 3.07 3.58 19.01
CA ASP A 51 3.73 3.90 20.27
C ASP A 51 2.76 4.53 21.28
N GLY A 52 1.75 5.27 20.83
CA GLY A 52 0.69 5.76 21.72
C GLY A 52 -0.07 4.61 22.40
N THR A 53 -0.43 3.58 21.63
CA THR A 53 -1.17 2.42 22.17
C THR A 53 -0.29 1.50 23.03
N ILE A 54 0.99 1.32 22.66
CA ILE A 54 1.88 0.37 23.35
C ILE A 54 2.19 0.78 24.79
N LEU A 55 2.20 2.08 25.11
CA LEU A 55 2.44 2.60 26.46
C LEU A 55 1.42 2.07 27.48
N THR A 56 0.22 1.73 27.03
CA THR A 56 -0.85 1.21 27.92
C THR A 56 -0.64 -0.23 28.36
N ILE A 57 0.23 -1.01 27.69
CA ILE A 57 0.55 -2.41 28.06
C ILE A 57 1.14 -2.49 29.47
N SER A 58 1.88 -1.45 29.89
CA SER A 58 2.47 -1.36 31.24
C SER A 58 1.42 -1.43 32.37
N LYS A 59 0.19 -0.98 32.09
CA LYS A 59 -0.96 -0.94 33.01
C LYS A 59 -2.01 -2.01 32.69
N ASP A 60 -1.67 -3.00 31.86
CA ASP A 60 -2.63 -4.03 31.45
C ASP A 60 -2.93 -5.05 32.57
N ASN A 61 -4.17 -5.55 32.60
CA ASN A 61 -4.61 -6.57 33.53
C ASN A 61 -4.18 -7.94 33.02
N VAL A 62 -3.04 -8.41 33.50
CA VAL A 62 -2.43 -9.68 33.09
C VAL A 62 -2.57 -10.68 34.24
N THR A 63 -3.01 -11.90 33.95
CA THR A 63 -3.05 -12.97 34.95
C THR A 63 -1.65 -13.59 35.12
N ALA A 64 -1.20 -13.75 36.36
CA ALA A 64 0.10 -14.36 36.62
C ALA A 64 0.11 -15.82 36.11
N SER A 65 1.15 -16.20 35.36
CA SER A 65 1.39 -17.60 35.00
C SER A 65 1.37 -18.49 36.26
N ARG A 66 1.01 -19.77 36.15
CA ARG A 66 0.97 -20.71 37.31
C ARG A 66 2.33 -21.29 37.63
N THR A 67 3.21 -21.47 36.64
CA THR A 67 4.59 -21.94 36.81
C THR A 67 5.62 -20.80 36.74
N PRO A 68 6.79 -20.91 37.40
CA PRO A 68 7.84 -19.91 37.25
C PRO A 68 8.23 -19.81 35.77
N ASP A 69 8.04 -18.62 35.19
CA ASP A 69 8.38 -18.36 33.78
C ASP A 69 9.84 -17.89 33.69
N SER A 70 10.51 -18.30 32.63
CA SER A 70 11.90 -17.93 32.33
C SER A 70 11.92 -17.21 30.99
N TRP A 71 12.84 -16.25 30.83
CA TRP A 71 12.86 -15.41 29.63
C TRP A 71 13.37 -16.21 28.41
N LYS A 72 12.47 -16.95 27.76
CA LYS A 72 12.74 -17.75 26.57
C LYS A 72 12.75 -16.87 25.32
N LEU A 73 13.83 -16.11 25.10
CA LEU A 73 14.00 -15.23 23.93
C LEU A 73 13.64 -15.91 22.61
N LYS A 74 14.12 -17.14 22.39
CA LYS A 74 13.85 -17.89 21.15
C LYS A 74 12.35 -18.07 20.90
N SER A 75 11.58 -18.40 21.93
CA SER A 75 10.12 -18.56 21.81
C SER A 75 9.43 -17.23 21.52
N VAL A 76 9.85 -16.15 22.19
CA VAL A 76 9.34 -14.79 21.96
C VAL A 76 9.59 -14.37 20.51
N PHE A 77 10.81 -14.54 20.00
CA PHE A 77 11.14 -14.19 18.62
C PHE A 77 10.36 -15.02 17.59
N ILE A 78 10.28 -16.34 17.76
CA ILE A 78 9.58 -17.21 16.81
C ILE A 78 8.10 -16.83 16.71
N SER A 79 7.40 -16.69 17.84
CA SER A 79 5.99 -16.29 17.83
C SER A 79 5.78 -14.91 17.19
N SER A 80 6.66 -13.95 17.49
CA SER A 80 6.57 -12.59 16.96
C SER A 80 6.79 -12.55 15.45
N ILE A 81 7.77 -13.30 14.94
CA ILE A 81 8.04 -13.41 13.50
C ILE A 81 6.85 -14.05 12.79
N CYS A 82 6.26 -15.12 13.34
CA CYS A 82 5.06 -15.75 12.77
C CYS A 82 3.88 -14.77 12.68
N PHE A 83 3.61 -13.99 13.73
CA PHE A 83 2.54 -12.98 13.71
C PHE A 83 2.82 -11.86 12.69
N GLY A 84 4.06 -11.37 12.64
CA GLY A 84 4.48 -10.36 11.68
C GLY A 84 4.31 -10.83 10.23
N LEU A 85 4.80 -12.03 9.91
CA LEU A 85 4.70 -12.62 8.56
C LEU A 85 3.26 -12.91 8.14
N TRP A 86 2.40 -13.36 9.06
CA TRP A 86 0.97 -13.55 8.78
C TRP A 86 0.28 -12.24 8.41
N LEU A 87 0.54 -11.18 9.18
CA LEU A 87 -0.01 -9.85 8.90
C LEU A 87 0.58 -9.26 7.61
N THR A 88 1.84 -9.52 7.30
CA THR A 88 2.44 -9.17 6.00
C THR A 88 1.73 -9.89 4.86
N LEU A 89 1.48 -11.20 4.97
CA LEU A 89 0.72 -11.95 3.97
C LEU A 89 -0.66 -11.34 3.74
N SER A 90 -1.39 -11.00 4.81
CA SER A 90 -2.68 -10.32 4.71
C SER A 90 -2.62 -9.01 3.91
N THR A 91 -1.60 -8.18 4.13
CA THR A 91 -1.42 -6.91 3.41
C THR A 91 -1.04 -7.13 1.94
N ILE A 92 -0.16 -8.10 1.65
CA ILE A 92 0.25 -8.41 0.27
C ILE A 92 -0.92 -8.97 -0.54
N VAL A 93 -1.75 -9.84 0.04
CA VAL A 93 -2.94 -10.35 -0.64
C VAL A 93 -3.92 -9.23 -0.94
N LEU A 94 -4.19 -8.32 0.00
CA LEU A 94 -5.04 -7.15 -0.25
C LEU A 94 -4.50 -6.29 -1.39
N PHE A 95 -3.21 -5.96 -1.34
CA PHE A 95 -2.55 -5.17 -2.37
C PHE A 95 -2.69 -5.82 -3.75
N ALA A 96 -2.35 -7.12 -3.87
CA ALA A 96 -2.42 -7.85 -5.13
C ALA A 96 -3.84 -7.86 -5.71
N LEU A 97 -4.85 -8.10 -4.89
CA LEU A 97 -6.25 -8.06 -5.33
C LEU A 97 -6.64 -6.66 -5.83
N THR A 98 -6.29 -5.60 -5.09
CA THR A 98 -6.63 -4.22 -5.49
C THR A 98 -5.86 -3.71 -6.70
N TYR A 99 -4.63 -4.17 -6.90
CA TYR A 99 -3.72 -3.68 -7.93
C TYR A 99 -3.88 -4.40 -9.27
N GLN A 100 -4.16 -5.72 -9.22
CA GLN A 100 -4.24 -6.56 -10.43
C GLN A 100 -5.68 -6.82 -10.89
N THR A 101 -6.68 -6.62 -10.03
CA THR A 101 -8.06 -7.01 -10.33
C THR A 101 -9.06 -5.91 -10.00
N ASN A 102 -10.24 -6.00 -10.62
CA ASN A 102 -11.37 -5.10 -10.36
C ASN A 102 -12.25 -5.60 -9.21
N ALA A 103 -11.75 -6.48 -8.33
CA ALA A 103 -12.57 -7.25 -7.38
C ALA A 103 -13.44 -6.42 -6.44
N PHE A 104 -13.05 -5.17 -6.17
CA PHE A 104 -13.73 -4.27 -5.23
C PHE A 104 -14.47 -3.12 -5.91
N GLN A 105 -14.56 -3.10 -7.24
CA GLN A 105 -15.28 -2.07 -7.98
C GLN A 105 -16.75 -2.03 -7.53
N GLY A 106 -17.21 -0.86 -7.08
CA GLY A 106 -18.60 -0.64 -6.68
C GLY A 106 -18.94 -1.07 -5.25
N PHE A 107 -18.02 -1.69 -4.50
CA PHE A 107 -18.27 -2.04 -3.10
C PHE A 107 -18.41 -0.78 -2.23
N ILE A 108 -19.64 -0.43 -1.83
CA ILE A 108 -19.94 0.78 -1.04
C ILE A 108 -19.32 2.05 -1.69
N GLY A 109 -19.43 2.16 -3.02
CA GLY A 109 -18.86 3.28 -3.75
C GLY A 109 -17.33 3.28 -3.85
N ALA A 110 -16.66 2.15 -3.57
CA ALA A 110 -15.24 1.98 -3.84
C ALA A 110 -14.97 2.07 -5.36
N GLU A 111 -14.02 2.95 -5.71
CA GLU A 111 -13.59 3.13 -7.09
C GLU A 111 -12.69 1.97 -7.55
N ASN A 112 -12.59 1.72 -8.85
CA ASN A 112 -11.60 0.76 -9.34
C ASN A 112 -10.16 1.32 -9.19
N LEU A 113 -9.26 0.53 -8.60
CA LEU A 113 -7.84 0.83 -8.38
C LEU A 113 -6.90 0.14 -9.38
N CYS A 114 -7.38 -0.82 -10.18
CA CYS A 114 -6.56 -1.53 -11.15
C CYS A 114 -6.25 -0.64 -12.37
N VAL A 115 -5.11 0.05 -12.32
CA VAL A 115 -4.63 0.93 -13.41
C VAL A 115 -4.51 0.18 -14.74
N ASN A 116 -3.98 -1.05 -14.72
CA ASN A 116 -3.82 -1.85 -15.94
C ASN A 116 -5.16 -2.24 -16.56
N CYS A 117 -6.19 -2.49 -15.74
CA CYS A 117 -7.53 -2.83 -16.21
C CYS A 117 -8.18 -1.63 -16.90
N ILE A 118 -8.07 -0.44 -16.29
CA ILE A 118 -8.60 0.80 -16.87
C ILE A 118 -7.81 1.18 -18.15
N LYS A 119 -6.50 0.94 -18.15
CA LYS A 119 -5.65 1.13 -19.33
C LYS A 119 -6.08 0.22 -20.50
N SER A 120 -6.39 -1.06 -20.23
CA SER A 120 -6.91 -1.98 -21.25
C SER A 120 -8.22 -1.47 -21.85
N HIS A 121 -9.17 -1.08 -21.00
CA HIS A 121 -10.44 -0.51 -21.44
C HIS A 121 -10.25 0.75 -22.32
N CYS A 122 -9.33 1.63 -21.93
CA CYS A 122 -8.96 2.79 -22.75
C CYS A 122 -8.37 2.38 -24.11
N ASN A 123 -7.42 1.44 -24.11
CA ASN A 123 -6.80 0.95 -25.34
C ASN A 123 -7.82 0.28 -26.28
N GLU A 124 -8.76 -0.49 -25.73
CA GLU A 124 -9.85 -1.12 -26.48
C GLU A 124 -10.75 -0.06 -27.14
N TYR A 125 -11.13 0.99 -26.41
CA TYR A 125 -11.92 2.10 -26.95
C TYR A 125 -11.20 2.79 -28.13
N PHE A 126 -9.95 3.22 -27.95
CA PHE A 126 -9.22 3.91 -29.01
C PHE A 126 -8.90 2.99 -30.20
N THR A 127 -8.66 1.70 -29.94
CA THR A 127 -8.47 0.71 -31.02
C THR A 127 -9.75 0.56 -31.84
N ASP A 128 -10.92 0.57 -31.21
CA ASP A 128 -12.19 0.46 -31.93
C ASP A 128 -12.53 1.70 -32.75
N VAL A 129 -12.22 2.90 -32.22
CA VAL A 129 -12.34 4.17 -32.93
C VAL A 129 -11.46 4.16 -34.19
N VAL A 130 -10.17 3.82 -34.05
CA VAL A 130 -9.24 3.79 -35.19
C VAL A 130 -9.64 2.70 -36.18
N ARG A 131 -10.06 1.52 -35.71
CA ARG A 131 -10.56 0.42 -36.57
C ARG A 131 -11.77 0.87 -37.38
N THR A 132 -12.75 1.51 -36.74
CA THR A 132 -13.97 1.99 -37.41
C THR A 132 -13.64 3.07 -38.43
N CYS A 133 -12.77 4.00 -38.07
CA CYS A 133 -12.30 5.03 -39.00
C CYS A 133 -11.58 4.40 -40.21
N ALA A 134 -10.74 3.39 -40.01
CA ALA A 134 -10.03 2.71 -41.09
C ALA A 134 -10.96 1.97 -42.08
N LEU A 135 -12.18 1.63 -41.66
CA LEU A 135 -13.20 1.04 -42.53
C LEU A 135 -13.95 2.09 -43.37
N THR A 136 -14.09 3.32 -42.87
CA THR A 136 -14.93 4.36 -43.48
C THR A 136 -14.14 5.46 -44.19
N SER A 137 -12.89 5.68 -43.80
CA SER A 137 -12.08 6.85 -44.16
C SER A 137 -10.73 6.42 -44.75
N ASN A 138 -10.07 7.34 -45.46
CA ASN A 138 -8.69 7.14 -45.94
C ASN A 138 -7.69 7.07 -44.78
N SER A 139 -6.55 6.40 -45.00
CA SER A 139 -5.47 6.22 -44.00
C SER A 139 -4.93 7.53 -43.40
N SER A 140 -5.05 8.65 -44.12
CA SER A 140 -4.64 9.98 -43.66
C SER A 140 -5.63 10.64 -42.69
N GLY A 141 -6.88 10.17 -42.63
CA GLY A 141 -7.95 10.78 -41.82
C GLY A 141 -8.08 10.23 -40.40
N CYS A 142 -7.49 9.06 -40.11
CA CYS A 142 -7.69 8.35 -38.84
C CYS A 142 -6.56 8.57 -37.83
N GLY A 143 -5.37 8.96 -38.30
CA GLY A 143 -4.16 9.03 -37.47
C GLY A 143 -3.76 7.67 -36.90
N GLU A 144 -2.62 7.63 -36.21
CA GLU A 144 -2.11 6.41 -35.59
C GLU A 144 -2.39 6.40 -34.07
N LEU A 145 -2.48 5.19 -33.49
CA LEU A 145 -2.73 4.97 -32.05
C LEU A 145 -1.63 5.57 -31.17
N ASP A 146 -0.40 5.66 -31.68
CA ASP A 146 0.77 6.21 -30.98
C ASP A 146 0.78 7.75 -30.94
N GLY A 147 -0.24 8.40 -31.52
CA GLY A 147 -0.38 9.85 -31.60
C GLY A 147 0.28 10.48 -32.82
N SER A 148 1.05 9.73 -33.61
CA SER A 148 1.64 10.22 -34.86
C SER A 148 0.58 10.45 -35.95
N VAL A 149 0.93 11.29 -36.93
CA VAL A 149 0.03 11.68 -38.03
C VAL A 149 0.78 11.69 -39.35
N MET A 150 0.09 11.42 -40.47
CA MET A 150 0.73 11.46 -41.79
C MET A 150 1.00 12.91 -42.23
N LYS A 151 2.12 13.16 -42.92
CA LYS A 151 2.52 14.52 -43.35
C LYS A 151 1.52 15.20 -44.30
N ASN A 152 0.77 14.41 -45.07
CA ASN A 152 -0.21 14.89 -46.05
C ASN A 152 -1.67 14.78 -45.55
N SER A 153 -1.88 14.67 -44.23
CA SER A 153 -3.23 14.65 -43.64
C SER A 153 -3.81 16.05 -43.43
N ASP A 154 -5.14 16.16 -43.40
CA ASP A 154 -5.81 17.35 -42.89
C ASP A 154 -5.69 17.43 -41.36
N TYR A 155 -4.69 18.20 -40.91
CA TYR A 155 -4.39 18.37 -39.49
C TYR A 155 -5.56 18.96 -38.68
N VAL A 156 -6.38 19.82 -39.28
CA VAL A 156 -7.50 20.47 -38.57
C VAL A 156 -8.65 19.49 -38.39
N ALA A 157 -9.00 18.75 -39.43
CA ALA A 157 -10.02 17.71 -39.35
C ALA A 157 -9.61 16.60 -38.37
N LEU A 158 -8.35 16.16 -38.43
CA LEU A 158 -7.82 15.11 -37.54
C LEU A 158 -7.77 15.57 -36.08
N GLY A 159 -7.34 16.82 -35.82
CA GLY A 159 -7.34 17.38 -34.47
C GLY A 159 -8.73 17.46 -33.85
N LYS A 160 -9.75 17.84 -34.65
CA LYS A 160 -11.16 17.85 -34.22
C LYS A 160 -11.70 16.44 -33.97
N ALA A 161 -11.36 15.47 -34.82
CA ALA A 161 -11.73 14.07 -34.61
C ALA A 161 -11.17 13.55 -33.28
N ARG A 162 -9.87 13.75 -33.02
CA ARG A 162 -9.24 13.35 -31.75
C ARG A 162 -9.85 14.02 -30.53
N GLN A 163 -10.27 15.28 -30.64
CA GLN A 163 -11.01 15.96 -29.57
C GLN A 163 -12.34 15.24 -29.27
N LEU A 164 -13.10 14.86 -30.30
CA LEU A 164 -14.34 14.10 -30.14
C LEU A 164 -14.06 12.70 -29.55
N ASP A 165 -12.99 12.04 -29.96
CA ASP A 165 -12.60 10.72 -29.45
C ASP A 165 -12.28 10.77 -27.96
N ILE A 166 -11.51 11.79 -27.51
CA ILE A 166 -11.20 12.01 -26.09
C ILE A 166 -12.50 12.28 -25.31
N GLN A 167 -13.39 13.14 -25.82
CA GLN A 167 -14.67 13.42 -25.17
C GLN A 167 -15.57 12.18 -25.09
N GLY A 168 -15.59 11.36 -26.14
CA GLY A 168 -16.32 10.09 -26.17
C GLY A 168 -15.77 9.08 -25.18
N TYR A 169 -14.44 8.98 -25.08
CA TYR A 169 -13.78 8.13 -24.08
C TYR A 169 -14.16 8.55 -22.66
N TRP A 170 -14.14 9.85 -22.33
CA TRP A 170 -14.52 10.31 -21.00
C TRP A 170 -15.98 10.05 -20.67
N LYS A 171 -16.89 10.12 -21.64
CA LYS A 171 -18.29 9.68 -21.47
C LYS A 171 -18.41 8.18 -21.21
N ALA A 172 -17.66 7.36 -21.94
CA ALA A 172 -17.62 5.91 -21.72
C ALA A 172 -17.02 5.57 -20.34
N TYR A 173 -15.97 6.28 -19.94
CA TYR A 173 -15.34 6.16 -18.63
C TYR A 173 -16.32 6.54 -17.50
N GLU A 174 -17.05 7.65 -17.65
CA GLU A 174 -18.04 8.08 -16.67
C GLU A 174 -19.20 7.10 -16.55
N ALA A 175 -19.64 6.49 -17.66
CA ALA A 175 -20.68 5.47 -17.66
C ALA A 175 -20.25 4.20 -16.90
N GLU A 176 -19.02 3.73 -17.10
CA GLU A 176 -18.49 2.50 -16.51
C GLU A 176 -18.06 2.68 -15.03
N TYR A 177 -17.34 3.76 -14.74
CA TYR A 177 -16.71 3.97 -13.42
C TYR A 177 -17.43 4.98 -12.53
N LYS A 178 -18.50 5.63 -13.03
CA LYS A 178 -19.29 6.66 -12.31
C LYS A 178 -18.44 7.79 -11.73
N LYS A 179 -17.39 8.16 -12.45
CA LYS A 179 -16.43 9.20 -12.08
C LYS A 179 -16.15 10.10 -13.27
N SER A 180 -16.10 11.40 -13.01
CA SER A 180 -15.83 12.40 -14.03
C SER A 180 -14.33 12.50 -14.31
N GLN A 181 -13.97 13.11 -15.44
CA GLN A 181 -12.58 13.47 -15.74
C GLN A 181 -12.00 14.41 -14.66
N ALA A 182 -12.81 15.33 -14.11
CA ALA A 182 -12.35 16.29 -13.10
C ALA A 182 -11.94 15.59 -11.79
N ASP A 183 -12.62 14.49 -11.43
CA ASP A 183 -12.32 13.70 -10.23
C ASP A 183 -10.92 13.09 -10.28
N LEU A 184 -10.35 12.91 -11.48
CA LEU A 184 -9.00 12.41 -11.68
C LEU A 184 -7.95 13.38 -11.12
N PHE A 185 -8.20 14.69 -11.26
CA PHE A 185 -7.29 15.75 -10.85
C PHE A 185 -7.52 16.23 -9.41
N GLU A 186 -8.63 15.82 -8.80
CA GLU A 186 -8.93 16.14 -7.41
C GLU A 186 -7.83 15.61 -6.47
N HIS A 187 -7.30 16.49 -5.61
CA HIS A 187 -6.20 16.21 -4.69
C HIS A 187 -4.84 15.89 -5.36
N LEU A 188 -4.73 15.99 -6.70
CA LEU A 188 -3.43 15.95 -7.38
C LEU A 188 -2.78 17.32 -7.29
N GLN A 189 -1.66 17.39 -6.59
CA GLN A 189 -0.82 18.58 -6.52
C GLN A 189 0.17 18.60 -7.70
N VAL A 190 1.11 19.52 -7.65
CA VAL A 190 2.22 19.74 -8.58
C VAL A 190 2.87 18.45 -9.12
N ASN A 191 3.24 18.46 -10.41
CA ASN A 191 4.07 17.43 -11.00
C ASN A 191 5.56 17.85 -10.98
N HIS A 192 6.34 17.28 -10.06
CA HIS A 192 7.78 17.59 -9.89
C HIS A 192 8.71 16.90 -10.91
N ILE A 193 8.18 16.07 -11.83
CA ILE A 193 8.98 15.26 -12.76
C ILE A 193 9.05 15.93 -14.15
N ASN A 194 9.21 17.24 -14.15
CA ASN A 194 9.36 17.99 -15.38
C ASN A 194 10.82 18.42 -15.57
N ASN A 195 11.21 18.66 -16.82
CA ASN A 195 12.56 19.08 -17.17
C ASN A 195 12.77 20.59 -16.97
N PHE A 196 11.76 21.31 -16.49
CA PHE A 196 11.81 22.75 -16.28
C PHE A 196 12.67 23.11 -15.06
N THR A 197 13.60 24.04 -15.25
CA THR A 197 14.30 24.71 -14.16
C THR A 197 13.37 25.74 -13.52
N ASN A 198 12.92 25.49 -12.28
CA ASN A 198 12.11 26.39 -11.44
C ASN A 198 10.61 26.50 -11.76
N LEU A 199 10.02 25.54 -12.49
CA LEU A 199 8.59 25.49 -12.74
C LEU A 199 8.00 24.10 -12.55
N GLU A 200 6.84 24.10 -11.92
CA GLU A 200 6.23 22.92 -11.32
C GLU A 200 4.74 22.94 -11.69
N PRO A 201 4.38 22.60 -12.95
CA PRO A 201 3.01 22.67 -13.41
C PRO A 201 2.14 21.64 -12.68
N GLU A 202 0.89 22.01 -12.45
CA GLU A 202 -0.13 21.10 -11.93
C GLU A 202 -0.39 19.93 -12.89
N ALA A 203 -0.88 18.81 -12.35
CA ALA A 203 -1.25 17.65 -13.16
C ALA A 203 -2.27 18.01 -14.25
N ALA A 204 -3.24 18.88 -13.94
CA ALA A 204 -4.22 19.39 -14.90
C ALA A 204 -3.54 20.19 -16.03
N ALA A 205 -2.61 21.09 -15.70
CA ALA A 205 -1.88 21.86 -16.70
C ALA A 205 -1.03 20.96 -17.63
N THR A 206 -0.44 19.89 -17.09
CA THR A 206 0.31 18.90 -17.87
C THR A 206 -0.63 18.12 -18.81
N TYR A 207 -1.84 17.79 -18.35
CA TYR A 207 -2.87 17.13 -19.17
C TYR A 207 -3.32 18.02 -20.33
N GLU A 208 -3.62 19.28 -20.05
CA GLU A 208 -4.02 20.25 -21.08
C GLU A 208 -2.93 20.46 -22.14
N GLN A 209 -1.65 20.42 -21.74
CA GLN A 209 -0.52 20.48 -22.65
C GLN A 209 -0.41 19.24 -23.53
N PHE A 210 -0.60 18.05 -22.94
CA PHE A 210 -0.62 16.80 -23.69
C PHE A 210 -1.78 16.79 -24.70
N VAL A 211 -2.98 17.18 -24.29
CA VAL A 211 -4.15 17.27 -25.18
C VAL A 211 -3.91 18.29 -26.30
N TYR A 212 -3.27 19.42 -26.02
CA TYR A 212 -2.88 20.40 -27.03
C TYR A 212 -1.93 19.82 -28.08
N GLN A 213 -0.91 19.09 -27.66
CA GLN A 213 0.03 18.44 -28.58
C GLN A 213 -0.64 17.28 -29.35
N TYR A 214 -1.44 16.46 -28.68
CA TYR A 214 -2.10 15.30 -29.27
C TYR A 214 -3.20 15.67 -30.28
N THR A 215 -3.92 16.77 -30.05
CA THR A 215 -5.01 17.27 -30.91
C THR A 215 -4.57 18.34 -31.90
N LEU A 216 -3.25 18.52 -32.13
CA LEU A 216 -2.72 19.50 -33.09
C LEU A 216 -3.16 20.95 -32.80
N GLY A 217 -3.33 21.30 -31.53
CA GLY A 217 -3.74 22.63 -31.08
C GLY A 217 -5.23 22.94 -31.20
N GLN A 218 -6.09 21.95 -31.50
CA GLN A 218 -7.55 22.15 -31.57
C GLN A 218 -8.21 22.17 -30.18
N SER A 219 -7.64 21.46 -29.21
CA SER A 219 -8.14 21.39 -27.83
C SER A 219 -6.96 21.46 -26.85
N GLY A 220 -7.19 21.78 -25.58
CA GLY A 220 -6.11 21.95 -24.61
C GLY A 220 -5.49 23.35 -24.63
N THR A 221 -4.48 23.56 -23.77
CA THR A 221 -3.75 24.83 -23.68
C THR A 221 -2.25 24.62 -23.85
N PRO A 222 -1.54 25.53 -24.55
CA PRO A 222 -0.10 25.45 -24.69
C PRO A 222 0.59 25.79 -23.36
N PHE A 223 1.83 25.32 -23.21
CA PHE A 223 2.64 25.61 -22.02
C PHE A 223 2.83 27.13 -21.83
N GLN A 224 2.51 27.62 -20.63
CA GLN A 224 2.63 29.04 -20.22
C GLN A 224 1.95 30.06 -21.16
N GLY A 225 0.95 29.64 -21.95
CA GLY A 225 0.31 30.55 -22.90
C GLY A 225 1.25 31.05 -24.01
N LYS A 226 2.40 30.39 -24.23
CA LYS A 226 3.23 30.65 -25.42
C LYS A 226 2.68 29.82 -26.57
N PRO A 227 1.98 30.42 -27.56
CA PRO A 227 1.45 29.66 -28.67
C PRO A 227 2.62 29.09 -29.48
N TYR A 228 2.74 27.77 -29.49
CA TYR A 228 3.59 27.06 -30.45
C TYR A 228 2.68 26.33 -31.43
N LEU A 229 3.11 26.33 -32.69
CA LEU A 229 2.47 25.57 -33.75
C LEU A 229 2.95 24.12 -33.65
N VAL A 230 2.06 23.24 -33.20
CA VAL A 230 2.37 21.83 -32.90
C VAL A 230 3.02 21.13 -34.10
N ASN A 231 2.51 21.40 -35.30
CA ASN A 231 3.02 20.81 -36.54
C ASN A 231 4.46 21.23 -36.88
N THR A 232 4.78 22.52 -36.77
CA THR A 232 6.13 23.02 -37.05
C THR A 232 7.13 22.59 -35.98
N SER A 233 6.74 22.62 -34.70
CA SER A 233 7.59 22.16 -33.60
C SER A 233 7.92 20.67 -33.75
N ALA A 234 6.91 19.84 -34.07
CA ALA A 234 7.11 18.43 -34.34
C ALA A 234 8.02 18.18 -35.56
N ALA A 235 7.88 18.99 -36.62
CA ALA A 235 8.67 18.84 -37.85
C ALA A 235 10.14 19.19 -37.65
N ILE A 236 10.43 20.15 -36.76
CA ILE A 236 11.79 20.57 -36.40
C ILE A 236 12.42 19.61 -35.35
N GLY A 237 11.62 18.70 -34.78
CA GLY A 237 12.08 17.77 -33.73
C GLY A 237 12.21 18.41 -32.35
N ASP A 238 11.46 19.47 -32.09
CA ASP A 238 11.46 20.17 -30.81
C ASP A 238 10.67 19.35 -29.78
N GLY A 239 11.39 18.62 -28.91
CA GLY A 239 10.80 17.79 -27.87
C GLY A 239 10.28 16.42 -28.32
N VAL A 240 10.30 16.14 -29.61
CA VAL A 240 9.92 14.84 -30.20
C VAL A 240 11.06 14.27 -31.04
N ALA A 241 11.30 12.96 -30.91
CA ALA A 241 12.28 12.27 -31.73
C ALA A 241 11.76 12.17 -33.17
N PHE A 242 12.48 12.77 -34.12
CA PHE A 242 12.10 12.71 -35.53
C PHE A 242 12.25 11.28 -36.09
N VAL A 243 11.15 10.68 -36.48
CA VAL A 243 11.12 9.39 -37.18
C VAL A 243 10.98 9.70 -38.67
N GLY A 244 12.05 9.55 -39.44
CA GLY A 244 12.18 9.99 -40.84
C GLY A 244 11.31 9.29 -41.90
N ARG A 245 10.06 8.94 -41.59
CA ARG A 245 9.06 8.39 -42.53
C ARG A 245 8.09 9.49 -42.99
N ASP A 246 7.06 9.13 -43.76
CA ASP A 246 5.93 10.02 -44.14
C ASP A 246 5.01 10.42 -42.97
N TYR A 247 5.49 10.21 -41.73
CA TYR A 247 4.80 10.52 -40.50
C TYR A 247 5.46 11.71 -39.80
N LEU A 248 4.64 12.46 -39.07
CA LEU A 248 5.00 13.51 -38.17
C LEU A 248 4.73 13.02 -36.74
N PRO A 249 5.77 12.78 -35.92
CA PRO A 249 5.59 12.34 -34.55
C PRO A 249 5.10 13.51 -33.70
N LEU A 250 3.82 13.52 -33.34
CA LEU A 250 3.29 14.57 -32.46
C LEU A 250 3.70 14.35 -31.02
N THR A 251 3.85 13.10 -30.59
CA THR A 251 4.40 12.71 -29.30
C THR A 251 5.55 11.72 -29.56
N ASN A 252 6.37 11.40 -28.56
CA ASN A 252 7.38 10.34 -28.68
C ASN A 252 6.77 8.92 -28.71
N GLY A 253 5.78 8.68 -29.58
CA GLY A 253 5.05 7.41 -29.68
C GLY A 253 4.15 7.13 -28.48
N VAL A 254 3.64 8.17 -27.82
CA VAL A 254 2.77 8.05 -26.64
C VAL A 254 1.34 8.38 -27.05
N GLY A 255 0.46 7.37 -26.99
CA GLY A 255 -0.97 7.54 -27.16
C GLY A 255 -1.66 8.11 -25.92
N PHE A 256 -2.93 8.49 -26.06
CA PHE A 256 -3.71 9.08 -24.97
C PHE A 256 -3.79 8.18 -23.72
N CYS A 257 -4.06 6.89 -23.92
CA CYS A 257 -4.19 5.93 -22.83
C CYS A 257 -2.87 5.68 -22.07
N ASP A 258 -1.75 5.65 -22.79
CA ASP A 258 -0.41 5.51 -22.19
C ASP A 258 -0.02 6.74 -21.38
N TYR A 259 -0.46 7.92 -21.81
CA TYR A 259 -0.27 9.15 -21.07
C TYR A 259 -1.09 9.17 -19.77
N VAL A 260 -2.40 8.87 -19.83
CA VAL A 260 -3.29 8.99 -18.66
C VAL A 260 -3.05 7.88 -17.62
N TRP A 261 -2.91 6.63 -18.08
CA TRP A 261 -2.87 5.43 -17.23
C TRP A 261 -1.50 4.73 -17.22
N GLY A 262 -0.44 5.44 -17.60
CA GLY A 262 0.90 4.87 -17.64
C GLY A 262 1.99 5.84 -17.24
N TYR A 263 3.22 5.38 -17.49
CA TYR A 263 4.40 6.23 -17.46
C TYR A 263 4.73 6.64 -18.89
N SER A 264 4.96 7.93 -19.11
CA SER A 264 5.16 8.45 -20.46
C SER A 264 6.36 9.39 -20.56
N ASN A 265 6.77 9.65 -21.80
CA ASN A 265 7.71 10.69 -22.20
C ASN A 265 7.17 11.35 -23.46
N PHE A 266 6.00 11.98 -23.39
CA PHE A 266 5.35 12.49 -24.60
C PHE A 266 6.15 13.63 -25.26
N ASN A 267 6.93 14.38 -24.46
CA ASN A 267 7.79 15.46 -24.92
C ASN A 267 9.07 15.54 -24.06
N SER A 268 10.24 15.48 -24.67
CA SER A 268 11.55 15.46 -23.98
C SER A 268 11.99 16.84 -23.45
N THR A 269 11.41 17.93 -23.96
CA THR A 269 11.66 19.27 -23.42
C THR A 269 10.89 19.50 -22.12
N TRP A 270 9.75 18.84 -21.92
CA TRP A 270 8.88 19.05 -20.76
C TRP A 270 8.98 17.93 -19.74
N SER A 271 9.13 16.69 -20.18
CA SER A 271 9.24 15.52 -19.31
C SER A 271 10.68 15.02 -19.22
N LYS A 272 11.13 14.70 -18.00
CA LYS A 272 12.49 14.22 -17.76
C LYS A 272 12.60 12.71 -17.97
N GLY A 273 12.78 12.30 -19.24
CA GLY A 273 12.83 10.88 -19.64
C GLY A 273 11.48 10.16 -19.47
N PHE A 274 11.47 8.83 -19.38
CA PHE A 274 10.26 7.99 -19.22
C PHE A 274 9.69 7.98 -17.79
N LYS A 275 9.72 9.13 -17.10
CA LYS A 275 9.38 9.22 -15.67
C LYS A 275 8.11 10.00 -15.40
N LEU A 276 7.47 10.59 -16.42
CA LEU A 276 6.21 11.31 -16.23
C LEU A 276 5.13 10.30 -15.83
N ILE A 277 4.49 10.54 -14.70
CA ILE A 277 3.42 9.69 -14.19
C ILE A 277 2.11 10.28 -14.67
N GLY A 278 1.29 9.48 -15.35
CA GLY A 278 -0.04 9.89 -15.76
C GLY A 278 -0.94 10.24 -14.57
N PRO A 279 -1.87 11.21 -14.72
CA PRO A 279 -2.75 11.64 -13.63
C PRO A 279 -3.59 10.48 -13.07
N GLY A 280 -3.98 9.52 -13.92
CA GLY A 280 -4.72 8.33 -13.48
C GLY A 280 -3.91 7.42 -12.58
N VAL A 281 -2.64 7.17 -12.93
CA VAL A 281 -1.73 6.37 -12.08
C VAL A 281 -1.51 7.07 -10.74
N GLN A 282 -1.25 8.38 -10.75
CA GLN A 282 -1.01 9.16 -9.53
C GLN A 282 -2.20 9.09 -8.56
N LYS A 283 -3.42 9.28 -9.06
CA LYS A 283 -4.64 9.25 -8.24
C LYS A 283 -4.86 7.86 -7.65
N LYS A 284 -4.80 6.81 -8.47
CA LYS A 284 -5.09 5.43 -8.03
C LYS A 284 -4.01 4.91 -7.08
N ASP A 285 -2.73 5.15 -7.33
CA ASP A 285 -1.66 4.80 -6.39
C ASP A 285 -1.77 5.60 -5.08
N GLY A 286 -2.17 6.87 -5.14
CA GLY A 286 -2.42 7.70 -3.97
C GLY A 286 -3.49 7.12 -3.04
N ILE A 287 -4.64 6.72 -3.62
CA ILE A 287 -5.75 6.09 -2.89
C ILE A 287 -5.32 4.72 -2.34
N LEU A 288 -4.58 3.92 -3.12
CA LEU A 288 -4.05 2.63 -2.69
C LEU A 288 -3.10 2.75 -1.49
N ARG A 289 -2.27 3.80 -1.44
CA ARG A 289 -1.42 4.10 -0.26
C ARG A 289 -2.26 4.36 0.98
N GLY A 290 -3.33 5.13 0.86
CA GLY A 290 -4.29 5.36 1.94
C GLY A 290 -4.92 4.05 2.44
N LEU A 291 -5.31 3.17 1.52
CA LEU A 291 -5.91 1.87 1.85
C LEU A 291 -4.94 0.97 2.62
N ILE A 292 -3.72 0.83 2.11
CA ILE A 292 -2.68 0.01 2.75
C ILE A 292 -2.30 0.58 4.11
N TYR A 293 -2.20 1.91 4.24
CA TYR A 293 -1.99 2.57 5.53
C TYR A 293 -3.09 2.20 6.53
N THR A 294 -4.36 2.37 6.15
CA THR A 294 -5.51 2.08 7.03
C THR A 294 -5.47 0.62 7.47
N GLN A 295 -5.32 -0.32 6.53
CA GLN A 295 -5.29 -1.74 6.85
C GLN A 295 -4.11 -2.10 7.76
N VAL A 296 -2.92 -1.56 7.48
CA VAL A 296 -1.71 -1.81 8.29
C VAL A 296 -1.85 -1.25 9.70
N SER A 297 -2.43 -0.05 9.83
CA SER A 297 -2.69 0.59 11.12
C SER A 297 -3.69 -0.19 11.96
N VAL A 298 -4.87 -0.48 11.39
CA VAL A 298 -5.99 -1.13 12.11
C VAL A 298 -5.57 -2.51 12.62
N SER A 299 -5.08 -3.37 11.72
CA SER A 299 -4.68 -4.73 12.09
C SER A 299 -3.38 -4.76 12.91
N GLY A 300 -2.52 -3.74 12.79
CA GLY A 300 -1.27 -3.62 13.55
C GLY A 300 -1.55 -3.33 15.02
N GLN A 301 -2.40 -2.34 15.28
CA GLN A 301 -2.86 -2.03 16.63
C GLN A 301 -3.68 -3.18 17.23
N ALA A 302 -4.49 -3.87 16.44
CA ALA A 302 -5.30 -5.01 16.91
C ALA A 302 -4.44 -6.19 17.39
N LEU A 303 -3.20 -6.32 16.90
CA LEU A 303 -2.27 -7.38 17.31
C LEU A 303 -2.02 -7.39 18.82
N ILE A 304 -2.19 -6.25 19.51
CA ILE A 304 -2.04 -6.13 20.97
C ILE A 304 -2.92 -7.12 21.75
N PHE A 305 -4.11 -7.45 21.24
CA PHE A 305 -5.04 -8.38 21.89
C PHE A 305 -4.59 -9.84 21.76
N VAL A 306 -3.88 -10.17 20.69
CA VAL A 306 -3.31 -11.51 20.48
C VAL A 306 -2.04 -11.68 21.31
N THR A 307 -1.15 -10.69 21.29
CA THR A 307 0.14 -10.77 21.99
C THR A 307 -0.02 -10.78 23.50
N ARG A 308 -1.06 -10.13 24.06
CA ARG A 308 -1.31 -10.17 25.51
C ARG A 308 -1.71 -11.54 26.05
N THR A 309 -2.38 -12.36 25.22
CA THR A 309 -2.83 -13.72 25.58
C THR A 309 -1.88 -14.82 25.12
N ALA A 310 -0.83 -14.48 24.37
CA ALA A 310 0.13 -15.43 23.80
C ALA A 310 0.92 -16.24 24.84
N GLY A 311 1.09 -15.74 26.06
CA GLY A 311 1.75 -16.50 27.13
C GLY A 311 0.87 -17.59 27.76
N ILE A 312 -0.46 -17.49 27.66
CA ILE A 312 -1.42 -18.28 28.44
C ILE A 312 -2.19 -19.27 27.56
N ASN A 313 -2.04 -19.20 26.22
CA ASN A 313 -2.79 -20.02 25.26
C ASN A 313 -4.32 -19.89 25.40
N THR A 314 -4.81 -18.71 25.77
CA THR A 314 -6.24 -18.38 25.75
C THR A 314 -6.59 -17.64 24.47
N TRP A 315 -7.86 -17.66 24.07
CA TRP A 315 -8.35 -16.84 22.96
C TRP A 315 -8.22 -15.34 23.30
N PHE A 316 -8.02 -14.49 22.29
CA PHE A 316 -7.80 -13.04 22.49
C PHE A 316 -8.95 -12.35 23.25
N PHE A 317 -10.17 -12.89 23.18
CA PHE A 317 -11.37 -12.39 23.86
C PHE A 317 -11.59 -12.96 25.27
N ALA A 318 -10.81 -13.95 25.71
CA ALA A 318 -11.06 -14.66 26.97
C ALA A 318 -10.63 -13.86 28.21
N GLU A 319 -9.62 -12.99 28.09
CA GLU A 319 -9.16 -12.14 29.18
C GLU A 319 -9.50 -10.68 28.93
N LYS A 320 -10.26 -10.05 29.84
CA LYS A 320 -10.65 -8.65 29.69
C LYS A 320 -9.42 -7.71 29.75
N PRO A 321 -9.15 -6.90 28.71
CA PRO A 321 -8.11 -5.87 28.77
C PRO A 321 -8.46 -4.78 29.77
N CYS A 322 -7.45 -4.07 30.29
CA CYS A 322 -7.74 -2.92 31.12
C CYS A 322 -8.47 -1.83 30.30
N ASN A 323 -9.37 -1.09 30.95
CA ASN A 323 -10.17 -0.06 30.27
C ASN A 323 -9.29 1.00 29.59
N LEU A 324 -8.10 1.29 30.17
CA LEU A 324 -7.15 2.22 29.58
C LEU A 324 -6.63 1.75 28.21
N LEU A 325 -6.31 0.47 28.08
CA LEU A 325 -5.85 -0.11 26.82
C LEU A 325 -6.96 -0.07 25.77
N LEU A 326 -8.21 -0.40 26.15
CA LEU A 326 -9.35 -0.30 25.24
C LEU A 326 -9.59 1.13 24.76
N ILE A 327 -9.57 2.11 25.66
CA ILE A 327 -9.78 3.52 25.29
C ILE A 327 -8.66 4.00 24.37
N ALA A 328 -7.40 3.69 24.69
CA ALA A 328 -6.27 4.06 23.85
C ALA A 328 -6.35 3.40 22.45
N PHE A 329 -6.76 2.14 22.39
CA PHE A 329 -7.01 1.45 21.13
C PHE A 329 -8.10 2.16 20.33
N VAL A 330 -9.26 2.45 20.92
CA VAL A 330 -10.37 3.12 20.21
C VAL A 330 -9.94 4.49 19.67
N ILE A 331 -9.23 5.29 20.48
CA ILE A 331 -8.71 6.61 20.04
C ILE A 331 -7.75 6.46 18.86
N ALA A 332 -6.81 5.51 18.95
CA ALA A 332 -5.84 5.27 17.88
C ALA A 332 -6.51 4.75 16.60
N GLN A 333 -7.57 3.95 16.72
CA GLN A 333 -8.33 3.45 15.58
C GLN A 333 -9.16 4.53 14.90
N VAL A 334 -9.78 5.42 15.66
CA VAL A 334 -10.49 6.59 15.11
C VAL A 334 -9.50 7.49 14.39
N ALA A 335 -8.36 7.82 15.01
CA ALA A 335 -7.33 8.64 14.39
C ALA A 335 -6.79 8.01 13.10
N ALA A 336 -6.45 6.71 13.12
CA ALA A 336 -5.98 5.99 11.94
C ALA A 336 -7.03 5.96 10.82
N SER A 337 -8.29 5.70 11.16
CA SER A 337 -9.39 5.63 10.19
C SER A 337 -9.64 6.99 9.52
N VAL A 338 -9.61 8.08 10.29
CA VAL A 338 -9.77 9.44 9.76
C VAL A 338 -8.59 9.80 8.85
N ILE A 339 -7.35 9.58 9.30
CA ILE A 339 -6.16 9.89 8.50
C ILE A 339 -6.15 9.08 7.20
N GLY A 340 -6.54 7.80 7.25
CA GLY A 340 -6.58 6.95 6.08
C GLY A 340 -7.72 7.26 5.10
N ALA A 341 -8.90 7.65 5.60
CA ALA A 341 -10.05 7.97 4.76
C ALA A 341 -9.93 9.35 4.09
N VAL A 342 -9.40 10.35 4.80
CA VAL A 342 -9.26 11.74 4.31
C VAL A 342 -7.92 11.95 3.61
N GLY A 343 -6.85 11.32 4.11
CA GLY A 343 -5.48 11.52 3.60
C GLY A 343 -4.94 12.93 3.85
N PHE A 344 -3.86 13.26 3.16
CA PHE A 344 -3.21 14.57 3.25
C PHE A 344 -3.43 15.43 2.01
N ASN A 345 -4.56 15.27 1.32
CA ASN A 345 -4.94 16.10 0.17
C ASN A 345 -3.85 16.18 -0.93
N GLY A 346 -3.09 15.09 -1.13
CA GLY A 346 -1.98 15.01 -2.09
C GLY A 346 -0.59 15.35 -1.54
N TYR A 347 -0.44 15.68 -0.25
CA TYR A 347 0.86 15.96 0.36
C TYR A 347 1.61 14.68 0.82
N PRO A 348 2.94 14.58 0.64
CA PRO A 348 3.81 15.48 -0.11
C PRO A 348 3.56 15.37 -1.62
N SER A 349 3.69 16.49 -2.33
CA SER A 349 3.39 16.60 -3.77
C SER A 349 4.36 15.83 -4.67
N ASP A 350 5.46 15.29 -4.13
CA ASP A 350 6.40 14.40 -4.81
C ASP A 350 5.75 13.12 -5.37
N ARG A 351 6.56 12.24 -6.01
CA ARG A 351 6.15 10.96 -6.63
C ARG A 351 5.24 10.05 -5.79
N VAL A 352 5.14 10.31 -4.49
CA VAL A 352 4.48 9.46 -3.49
C VAL A 352 3.33 10.21 -2.79
N ALA A 353 2.48 10.87 -3.58
CA ALA A 353 1.29 11.58 -3.08
C ALA A 353 0.40 10.68 -2.21
N VAL A 354 -0.14 11.27 -1.15
CA VAL A 354 -1.07 10.62 -0.22
C VAL A 354 -2.47 11.16 -0.42
N ILE A 355 -3.35 10.30 -0.90
CA ILE A 355 -4.77 10.61 -1.11
C ILE A 355 -5.57 9.69 -0.18
N GLY A 356 -6.63 10.23 0.41
CA GLY A 356 -7.54 9.45 1.23
C GLY A 356 -8.10 8.27 0.43
N CYS A 357 -8.17 7.09 1.05
CA CYS A 357 -8.75 5.93 0.39
C CYS A 357 -10.27 6.05 0.16
N GLY A 358 -10.93 7.01 0.81
CA GLY A 358 -12.38 7.16 0.81
C GLY A 358 -13.08 6.19 1.77
N TRP A 359 -14.36 6.44 2.00
CA TRP A 359 -15.14 5.72 3.01
C TRP A 359 -15.45 4.26 2.64
N GLY A 360 -15.67 3.96 1.35
CA GLY A 360 -15.90 2.58 0.89
C GLY A 360 -14.71 1.67 1.16
N TYR A 361 -13.50 2.15 0.84
CA TYR A 361 -12.26 1.44 1.11
C TYR A 361 -11.89 1.38 2.59
N LEU A 362 -12.28 2.38 3.40
CA LEU A 362 -12.13 2.31 4.85
C LEU A 362 -12.90 1.12 5.43
N VAL A 363 -14.17 0.96 5.06
CA VAL A 363 -15.00 -0.18 5.52
C VAL A 363 -14.39 -1.50 5.08
N LEU A 364 -13.94 -1.58 3.83
CA LEU A 364 -13.26 -2.76 3.30
C LEU A 364 -11.99 -3.09 4.10
N ALA A 365 -11.16 -2.09 4.43
CA ALA A 365 -9.95 -2.29 5.23
C ALA A 365 -10.26 -2.84 6.64
N TRP A 366 -11.36 -2.39 7.25
CA TRP A 366 -11.84 -2.91 8.53
C TRP A 366 -12.31 -4.36 8.42
N LEU A 367 -13.17 -4.67 7.46
CA LEU A 367 -13.66 -6.04 7.24
C LEU A 367 -12.52 -7.00 6.94
N TRP A 368 -11.57 -6.58 6.09
CA TRP A 368 -10.37 -7.33 5.77
C TRP A 368 -9.52 -7.58 7.03
N SER A 369 -9.30 -6.53 7.84
CA SER A 369 -8.51 -6.63 9.07
C SER A 369 -9.15 -7.60 10.07
N ILE A 370 -10.48 -7.56 10.23
CA ILE A 370 -11.22 -8.47 11.12
C ILE A 370 -11.12 -9.91 10.64
N LEU A 371 -11.35 -10.16 9.34
CA LEU A 371 -11.30 -11.50 8.76
C LEU A 371 -9.93 -12.14 8.95
N TRP A 372 -8.85 -11.41 8.68
CA TRP A 372 -7.48 -11.90 8.84
C TRP A 372 -6.98 -11.93 10.28
N HIS A 373 -7.74 -11.34 11.22
CA HIS A 373 -7.41 -11.38 12.64
C HIS A 373 -7.72 -12.73 13.28
N PHE A 374 -8.83 -13.37 12.93
CA PHE A 374 -9.23 -14.65 13.55
C PHE A 374 -8.18 -15.77 13.45
N PRO A 375 -7.53 -16.00 12.30
CA PRO A 375 -6.50 -17.03 12.19
C PRO A 375 -5.24 -16.80 13.05
N LEU A 376 -4.98 -15.56 13.51
CA LEU A 376 -3.82 -15.29 14.37
C LEU A 376 -3.85 -16.09 15.66
N ASP A 377 -5.04 -16.33 16.23
CA ASP A 377 -5.19 -17.15 17.43
C ASP A 377 -4.88 -18.62 17.17
N LEU A 378 -5.24 -19.14 15.99
CA LEU A 378 -4.87 -20.50 15.60
C LEU A 378 -3.36 -20.64 15.42
N ILE A 379 -2.72 -19.64 14.80
CA ILE A 379 -1.26 -19.58 14.65
C ILE A 379 -0.59 -19.54 16.01
N LYS A 380 -1.11 -18.71 16.93
CA LYS A 380 -0.63 -18.61 18.32
C LYS A 380 -0.62 -19.96 19.01
N PHE A 381 -1.74 -20.71 18.96
CA PHE A 381 -1.82 -22.04 19.56
C PHE A 381 -0.86 -23.03 18.90
N THR A 382 -0.76 -23.00 17.58
CA THR A 382 0.12 -23.89 16.81
C THR A 382 1.59 -23.65 17.16
N VAL A 383 2.04 -22.40 17.18
CA VAL A 383 3.41 -22.04 17.52
C VAL A 383 3.72 -22.41 18.97
N ASN A 384 2.81 -22.13 19.90
CA ASN A 384 3.00 -22.48 21.30
C ASN A 384 3.00 -24.00 21.54
N TYR A 385 2.24 -24.78 20.78
CA TYR A 385 2.31 -26.24 20.81
C TYR A 385 3.69 -26.72 20.35
N ILE A 386 4.15 -26.28 19.18
CA ILE A 386 5.46 -26.66 18.62
C ILE A 386 6.61 -26.32 19.58
N LEU A 387 6.59 -25.12 20.16
CA LEU A 387 7.64 -24.65 21.07
C LEU A 387 7.65 -25.37 22.42
N ASN A 388 6.51 -25.90 22.88
CA ASN A 388 6.40 -26.57 24.17
C ASN A 388 6.43 -28.10 24.09
N ASN A 389 6.40 -28.71 22.89
CA ASN A 389 6.43 -30.17 22.70
C ASN A 389 7.60 -30.86 23.44
N GLY A 390 8.78 -30.24 23.51
CA GLY A 390 9.93 -30.77 24.26
C GLY A 390 9.90 -30.56 25.78
N SER A 391 9.04 -29.68 26.29
CA SER A 391 8.91 -29.42 27.74
C SER A 391 7.97 -30.43 28.43
N TYR A 392 6.93 -30.90 27.73
CA TYR A 392 5.99 -31.91 28.25
C TYR A 392 6.63 -33.29 28.42
N THR A 393 7.55 -33.67 27.52
CA THR A 393 8.30 -34.93 27.61
C THR A 393 9.24 -34.93 28.82
N GLN A 394 9.88 -33.81 29.16
CA GLN A 394 10.73 -33.72 30.33
C GLN A 394 9.97 -33.64 31.66
N THR A 395 8.81 -32.98 31.72
CA THR A 395 7.98 -32.96 32.95
C THR A 395 7.34 -34.31 33.23
N ALA A 396 6.96 -35.07 32.20
CA ALA A 396 6.49 -36.44 32.37
C ALA A 396 7.60 -37.39 32.84
N PHE A 397 8.84 -37.16 32.40
CA PHE A 397 10.01 -37.94 32.85
C PHE A 397 10.37 -37.63 34.31
N THR A 398 10.38 -36.34 34.71
CA THR A 398 10.67 -35.94 36.09
C THR A 398 9.54 -36.28 37.06
N SER A 399 8.27 -36.24 36.63
CA SER A 399 7.15 -36.66 37.49
C SER A 399 7.17 -38.17 37.76
N ARG A 400 7.56 -39.00 36.78
CA ARG A 400 7.75 -40.44 36.97
C ARG A 400 8.93 -40.76 37.89
N ILE A 401 10.04 -40.02 37.79
CA ILE A 401 11.18 -40.17 38.70
C ILE A 401 10.80 -39.78 40.13
N ASN A 402 10.09 -38.65 40.31
CA ASN A 402 9.66 -38.19 41.63
C ASN A 402 8.55 -39.07 42.25
N ALA A 403 7.72 -39.73 41.43
CA ALA A 403 6.73 -40.69 41.88
C ALA A 403 7.36 -42.01 42.41
N GLY A 404 8.58 -42.34 41.98
CA GLY A 404 9.32 -43.52 42.44
C GLY A 404 10.13 -43.33 43.72
N HIS A 405 10.42 -42.08 44.12
CA HIS A 405 11.16 -41.77 45.34
C HIS A 405 10.70 -40.42 45.94
N PRO A 406 9.69 -40.43 46.84
CA PRO A 406 9.08 -39.21 47.38
C PRO A 406 9.99 -38.38 48.31
N SER A 407 11.17 -38.89 48.69
CA SER A 407 12.14 -38.18 49.54
C SER A 407 13.14 -37.29 48.78
N MET A 408 13.17 -37.33 47.45
CA MET A 408 14.05 -36.47 46.64
C MET A 408 13.27 -35.40 45.89
N ALA A 409 12.66 -34.48 46.63
CA ALA A 409 12.28 -33.18 46.07
C ALA A 409 13.56 -32.39 45.77
N HIS A 410 14.19 -32.68 44.62
CA HIS A 410 15.40 -31.98 44.20
C HIS A 410 15.06 -30.51 43.96
N SER A 411 15.54 -29.63 44.83
CA SER A 411 15.46 -28.19 44.59
C SER A 411 16.24 -27.88 43.31
N LYS A 412 15.59 -27.23 42.34
CA LYS A 412 16.27 -26.77 41.12
C LYS A 412 17.24 -25.65 41.51
N VAL A 413 18.50 -25.99 41.77
CA VAL A 413 19.58 -25.00 41.87
C VAL A 413 19.93 -24.58 40.44
N SER A 414 19.37 -23.47 39.98
CA SER A 414 19.47 -23.01 38.59
C SER A 414 20.79 -22.31 38.23
N SER A 415 21.84 -22.41 39.06
CA SER A 415 23.17 -21.91 38.67
C SER A 415 24.29 -22.79 39.21
N VAL A 416 25.20 -23.17 38.32
CA VAL A 416 26.44 -23.91 38.63
C VAL A 416 27.29 -23.14 39.67
N ALA A 417 27.22 -21.80 39.65
CA ALA A 417 27.91 -20.97 40.64
C ALA A 417 27.38 -21.12 42.09
N ARG A 418 26.12 -21.55 42.27
CA ARG A 418 25.50 -21.68 43.60
C ARG A 418 25.70 -23.08 44.19
N SER A 419 25.87 -24.12 43.37
CA SER A 419 26.23 -25.46 43.85
C SER A 419 27.65 -25.51 44.43
N ILE A 420 28.60 -24.83 43.79
CA ILE A 420 30.00 -24.74 44.26
C ILE A 420 30.10 -24.01 45.61
N ARG A 421 29.22 -23.03 45.87
CA ARG A 421 29.20 -22.29 47.14
C ARG A 421 28.59 -23.11 48.28
N ALA A 422 27.58 -23.92 47.98
CA ALA A 422 26.95 -24.81 48.96
C ALA A 422 27.85 -26.00 49.33
N SER A 423 28.68 -26.49 48.40
CA SER A 423 29.63 -27.59 48.68
C SER A 423 30.86 -27.14 49.47
N ARG A 424 31.13 -25.84 49.56
CA ARG A 424 32.29 -25.29 50.29
C ARG A 424 32.00 -24.89 51.73
N THR A 425 30.75 -24.90 52.17
CA THR A 425 30.35 -24.56 53.55
C THR A 425 30.14 -25.78 54.45
N VAL A 426 30.51 -26.97 53.97
CA VAL A 426 30.48 -28.21 54.76
C VAL A 426 31.91 -28.77 54.75
N GLY A 427 32.72 -28.29 55.69
CA GLY A 427 34.11 -28.67 55.91
C GLY A 427 34.57 -28.13 57.24
#